data_AF-Q9GMD6-F1
#
_entry.id   AF-Q9GMD6-F1
#
_cell.length_a   1.000
_cell.length_b   1.000
_cell.length_c   1.000
_cell.angle_alpha   90.00
_cell.angle_beta   90.00
_cell.angle_gamma   90.00
#
_symmetry.space_group_name_H-M   'P 1'
#
loop_
_entity.id
_entity.type
_entity.pdbx_description
1 polymer ?
#
loop_
_entity_poly.entity_id
_entity_poly.type
_entity_poly.pdbx_seq_one_letter_code
_entity_poly.pdbx_strand_id
1 'polypeptide(L)'
;MFSSGIGTVAARKRRECLLSLLIIGLWGCVTCHWSPVEDICTAKPRDIPVNPMCIYRSPEKKATEGEGSEQKIPEATNRRVWELSKANSHFVTIFYQHLADSKNDNDNIFLSPLSISTAFAMTKLGACDNTLKQLMEVFKFDTISEKTSDQVHFFFAKLNCRLYRKANK
;
A
#
# COMPACT_ATOMS: atom_id res chain seq x y z
N MET A 1 71.68 -24.74 26.63
CA MET A 1 70.97 -25.56 25.63
C MET A 1 69.49 -25.53 25.94
N PHE A 2 68.70 -25.03 24.98
CA PHE A 2 67.26 -25.21 24.69
C PHE A 2 66.23 -25.08 25.85
N SER A 3 65.38 -24.05 25.89
CA SER A 3 64.26 -23.68 24.98
C SER A 3 62.94 -24.43 25.26
N SER A 4 61.92 -23.62 25.58
CA SER A 4 60.48 -23.76 25.25
C SER A 4 59.61 -24.81 25.96
N GLY A 5 58.61 -24.30 26.71
CA GLY A 5 57.46 -25.06 27.21
C GLY A 5 56.15 -24.25 27.22
N ILE A 6 56.03 -23.20 26.40
CA ILE A 6 54.80 -22.41 26.21
C ILE A 6 54.04 -23.03 25.03
N GLY A 7 53.49 -24.24 25.19
CA GLY A 7 52.88 -24.99 24.08
C GLY A 7 51.43 -25.45 24.30
N THR A 8 51.06 -25.75 25.55
CA THR A 8 49.85 -26.55 25.81
C THR A 8 48.64 -25.76 26.33
N VAL A 9 48.87 -24.64 27.01
CA VAL A 9 47.77 -23.80 27.57
C VAL A 9 47.07 -22.98 26.48
N ALA A 10 47.80 -22.49 25.49
CA ALA A 10 47.25 -21.67 24.39
C ALA A 10 46.39 -22.47 23.40
N ALA A 11 46.66 -23.77 23.25
CA ALA A 11 45.90 -24.67 22.38
C ALA A 11 44.53 -25.03 22.97
N ARG A 12 44.45 -25.24 24.30
CA ARG A 12 43.19 -25.54 25.00
C ARG A 12 42.22 -24.35 24.98
N LYS A 13 42.73 -23.14 25.23
CA LYS A 13 41.91 -21.91 25.20
C LYS A 13 41.38 -21.58 23.80
N ARG A 14 42.15 -21.87 22.74
CA ARG A 14 41.69 -21.74 21.34
C ARG A 14 40.59 -22.72 20.97
N ARG A 15 40.66 -23.96 21.47
CA ARG A 15 39.65 -25.01 21.20
C ARG A 15 38.31 -24.70 21.89
N GLU A 16 38.35 -24.19 23.11
CA GLU A 16 37.18 -23.71 23.87
C GLU A 16 36.54 -22.49 23.19
N CYS A 17 37.34 -21.52 22.71
CA CYS A 17 36.85 -20.35 21.99
C CYS A 17 36.24 -20.71 20.62
N LEU A 18 36.84 -21.66 19.90
CA LEU A 18 36.33 -22.19 18.63
C LEU A 18 35.00 -22.94 18.84
N LEU A 19 34.89 -23.75 19.88
CA LEU A 19 33.63 -24.42 20.24
C LEU A 19 32.56 -23.41 20.64
N SER A 20 32.91 -22.37 21.40
CA SER A 20 31.97 -21.30 21.77
C SER A 20 31.50 -20.49 20.55
N LEU A 21 32.39 -20.18 19.60
CA LEU A 21 32.05 -19.53 18.32
C LEU A 21 31.16 -20.41 17.42
N LEU A 22 31.35 -21.73 17.42
CA LEU A 22 30.49 -22.67 16.67
C LEU A 22 29.09 -22.78 17.26
N ILE A 23 28.94 -22.70 18.59
CA ILE A 23 27.63 -22.71 19.27
C ILE A 23 26.88 -21.39 19.02
N ILE A 24 27.59 -20.25 19.00
CA ILE A 24 26.99 -18.93 18.69
C ILE A 24 26.58 -18.86 17.20
N GLY A 25 27.35 -19.48 16.31
CA GLY A 25 27.01 -19.58 14.88
C GLY A 25 25.75 -20.42 14.59
N LEU A 26 25.42 -21.39 15.46
CA LEU A 26 24.21 -22.21 15.32
C LEU A 26 22.94 -21.56 15.88
N TRP A 27 23.06 -20.62 16.83
CA TRP A 27 21.91 -19.89 17.39
C TRP A 27 21.69 -18.51 16.76
N GLY A 28 22.59 -18.07 15.87
CA GLY A 28 22.48 -16.83 15.10
C GLY A 28 21.46 -16.88 13.94
N CYS A 29 20.84 -18.03 13.68
CA CYS A 29 19.62 -18.11 12.87
C CYS A 29 18.40 -17.94 13.78
N VAL A 30 18.31 -16.78 14.44
CA VAL A 30 17.02 -16.27 14.90
C VAL A 30 16.16 -16.24 13.66
N THR A 31 15.10 -17.06 13.69
CA THR A 31 14.12 -17.14 12.63
C THR A 31 13.58 -15.73 12.38
N CYS A 32 14.11 -15.05 11.37
CA CYS A 32 13.35 -14.04 10.67
C CYS A 32 12.12 -14.78 10.17
N HIS A 33 11.01 -14.67 10.91
CA HIS A 33 9.70 -15.02 10.39
C HIS A 33 9.37 -13.98 9.33
N TRP A 34 10.05 -14.07 8.19
CA TRP A 34 9.60 -13.50 6.95
C TRP A 34 8.39 -14.35 6.58
N SER A 35 7.20 -13.95 7.04
CA SER A 35 6.00 -14.33 6.32
C SER A 35 6.13 -13.61 4.99
N PRO A 36 6.32 -14.33 3.87
CA PRO A 36 6.14 -13.69 2.58
C PRO A 36 4.67 -13.26 2.58
N VAL A 37 4.41 -11.98 2.34
CA VAL A 37 3.05 -11.61 1.92
C VAL A 37 2.97 -12.16 0.50
N GLU A 38 2.48 -13.40 0.36
CA GLU A 38 2.70 -14.23 -0.83
C GLU A 38 2.19 -13.60 -2.14
N ASP A 39 1.22 -12.67 -2.09
CA ASP A 39 0.84 -11.79 -3.20
C ASP A 39 -0.21 -10.76 -2.72
N ILE A 40 0.05 -9.46 -2.87
CA ILE A 40 -0.93 -8.40 -2.55
C ILE A 40 -2.24 -8.56 -3.33
N CYS A 41 -2.21 -9.14 -4.53
CA CYS A 41 -3.37 -9.35 -5.38
C CYS A 41 -4.32 -10.44 -4.83
N THR A 42 -3.84 -11.35 -3.97
CA THR A 42 -4.67 -12.39 -3.32
C THR A 42 -4.88 -12.16 -1.82
N ALA A 43 -4.02 -11.38 -1.16
CA ALA A 43 -4.11 -11.06 0.27
C ALA A 43 -5.45 -10.45 0.72
N LYS A 44 -5.80 -10.56 2.00
CA LYS A 44 -6.91 -9.85 2.63
C LYS A 44 -6.36 -8.67 3.46
N PRO A 45 -7.18 -7.64 3.74
CA PRO A 45 -6.70 -6.51 4.55
C PRO A 45 -6.27 -6.88 5.98
N ARG A 46 -6.68 -8.05 6.48
CA ARG A 46 -6.25 -8.55 7.80
C ARG A 46 -4.86 -9.17 7.76
N ASP A 47 -4.42 -9.62 6.59
CA ASP A 47 -3.13 -10.29 6.40
C ASP A 47 -1.98 -9.26 6.35
N ILE A 48 -2.31 -7.99 6.07
CA ILE A 48 -1.37 -6.87 5.98
C ILE A 48 -1.92 -5.73 6.84
N PRO A 49 -1.56 -5.66 8.14
CA PRO A 49 -2.10 -4.66 9.06
C PRO A 49 -1.44 -3.29 8.84
N VAL A 50 -1.71 -2.67 7.70
CA VAL A 50 -1.32 -1.29 7.39
C VAL A 50 -2.47 -0.34 7.71
N ASN A 51 -2.51 0.12 8.96
CA ASN A 51 -3.44 1.15 9.40
C ASN A 51 -2.81 2.54 9.18
N PRO A 52 -3.59 3.55 8.75
CA PRO A 52 -3.08 4.91 8.58
C PRO A 52 -2.80 5.56 9.94
N MET A 53 -1.93 6.59 9.94
CA MET A 53 -1.61 7.36 11.16
C MET A 53 -2.84 8.11 11.69
N CYS A 54 -3.62 8.69 10.78
CA CYS A 54 -4.84 9.42 11.07
C CYS A 54 -6.01 8.92 10.21
N ILE A 55 -7.22 9.06 10.76
CA ILE A 55 -8.45 8.58 10.15
C ILE A 55 -9.36 9.77 9.85
N TYR A 56 -9.90 9.82 8.63
CA TYR A 56 -10.86 10.83 8.21
C TYR A 56 -12.30 10.33 8.37
N ARG A 57 -13.18 11.21 8.84
CA ARG A 57 -14.62 10.97 8.89
C ARG A 57 -15.33 12.20 8.35
N SER A 58 -16.21 12.01 7.37
CA SER A 58 -17.00 13.11 6.83
C SER A 58 -18.06 13.55 7.85
N PRO A 59 -18.19 14.85 8.14
CA PRO A 59 -19.23 15.38 9.04
C PRO A 59 -20.65 15.11 8.55
N GLU A 60 -20.83 14.97 7.22
CA GLU A 60 -22.11 14.81 6.56
C GLU A 60 -22.17 13.45 5.88
N LYS A 61 -22.47 12.39 6.64
CA LYS A 61 -23.01 11.17 6.01
C LYS A 61 -24.43 11.46 5.58
N LYS A 62 -24.61 12.10 4.41
CA LYS A 62 -25.82 11.84 3.64
C LYS A 62 -25.78 10.37 3.24
N ALA A 63 -26.70 9.59 3.79
CA ALA A 63 -26.90 8.21 3.40
C ALA A 63 -27.08 8.20 1.88
N THR A 64 -26.05 7.78 1.15
CA THR A 64 -26.03 7.54 -0.31
C THR A 64 -27.20 8.24 -1.01
N GLU A 65 -27.16 9.59 -1.13
CA GLU A 65 -28.21 10.27 -1.88
C GLU A 65 -28.11 9.77 -3.31
N GLY A 66 -29.10 8.96 -3.67
CA GLY A 66 -29.22 8.35 -4.98
C GLY A 66 -29.56 9.43 -5.98
N GLU A 67 -28.55 9.94 -6.67
CA GLU A 67 -28.72 10.55 -7.97
C GLU A 67 -27.62 10.04 -8.90
N GLY A 68 -28.03 9.18 -9.84
CA GLY A 68 -27.18 8.71 -10.93
C GLY A 68 -27.14 7.18 -11.08
N SER A 69 -28.24 6.58 -11.54
CA SER A 69 -28.35 5.20 -12.06
C SER A 69 -27.96 4.08 -11.07
N GLU A 70 -28.89 3.15 -10.81
CA GLU A 70 -28.53 1.82 -10.30
C GLU A 70 -27.66 1.08 -11.33
N GLN A 71 -26.40 1.49 -11.46
CA GLN A 71 -25.41 0.74 -12.19
C GLN A 71 -25.15 -0.54 -11.39
N LYS A 72 -25.67 -1.66 -11.91
CA LYS A 72 -25.41 -3.00 -11.37
C LYS A 72 -23.90 -3.17 -11.20
N ILE A 73 -23.49 -3.58 -9.99
CA ILE A 73 -22.09 -3.92 -9.71
C ILE A 73 -21.64 -4.96 -10.76
N PRO A 74 -20.52 -4.75 -11.47
CA PRO A 74 -20.07 -5.69 -12.48
C PRO A 74 -19.84 -7.08 -11.87
N GLU A 75 -20.22 -8.12 -12.60
CA GLU A 75 -20.09 -9.50 -12.16
C GLU A 75 -18.64 -9.83 -11.74
N ALA A 76 -18.50 -10.62 -10.67
CA ALA A 76 -17.20 -10.97 -10.06
C ALA A 76 -16.31 -9.78 -9.68
N THR A 77 -16.90 -8.66 -9.19
CA THR A 77 -16.16 -7.49 -8.71
C THR A 77 -16.42 -7.22 -7.24
N ASN A 78 -15.36 -6.96 -6.47
CA ASN A 78 -15.50 -6.54 -5.08
C ASN A 78 -16.15 -5.14 -5.03
N ARG A 79 -17.22 -4.99 -4.24
CA ARG A 79 -17.96 -3.72 -4.09
C ARG A 79 -17.05 -2.52 -3.76
N ARG A 80 -16.04 -2.71 -2.89
CA ARG A 80 -15.12 -1.63 -2.48
C ARG A 80 -14.20 -1.19 -3.61
N VAL A 81 -13.75 -2.15 -4.42
CA VAL A 81 -12.95 -1.87 -5.62
C VAL A 81 -13.79 -1.11 -6.66
N TRP A 82 -15.08 -1.42 -6.76
CA TRP A 82 -16.01 -0.71 -7.63
C TRP A 82 -16.31 0.72 -7.13
N GLU A 83 -16.60 0.90 -5.83
CA GLU A 83 -16.77 2.22 -5.20
C GLU A 83 -15.53 3.10 -5.45
N LEU A 84 -14.34 2.55 -5.22
CA LEU A 84 -13.07 3.23 -5.47
C LEU A 84 -12.87 3.59 -6.95
N SER A 85 -13.21 2.68 -7.87
CA SER A 85 -13.15 2.97 -9.30
C SER A 85 -14.07 4.12 -9.70
N LYS A 86 -15.26 4.23 -9.09
CA LYS A 86 -16.20 5.33 -9.35
C LYS A 86 -15.69 6.65 -8.78
N ALA A 87 -15.17 6.65 -7.55
CA ALA A 87 -14.52 7.82 -6.96
C ALA A 87 -13.35 8.32 -7.83
N ASN A 88 -12.51 7.40 -8.30
CA ASN A 88 -11.42 7.73 -9.22
C ASN A 88 -11.96 8.38 -10.50
N SER A 89 -12.98 7.80 -11.15
CA SER A 89 -13.59 8.39 -12.35
C SER A 89 -14.12 9.81 -12.12
N HIS A 90 -14.75 10.07 -10.97
CA HIS A 90 -15.23 11.41 -10.63
C HIS A 90 -14.08 12.42 -10.50
N PHE A 91 -13.01 12.04 -9.79
CA PHE A 91 -11.79 12.83 -9.74
C PHE A 91 -11.20 13.07 -11.15
N VAL A 92 -11.13 12.05 -12.01
CA VAL A 92 -10.58 12.15 -13.37
C VAL A 92 -11.28 13.22 -14.17
N THR A 93 -12.62 13.23 -14.17
CA THR A 93 -13.39 14.19 -14.98
C THR A 93 -13.06 15.63 -14.58
N ILE A 94 -13.03 15.92 -13.28
CA ILE A 94 -12.68 17.25 -12.75
C ILE A 94 -11.22 17.59 -13.05
N PHE A 95 -10.30 16.65 -12.80
CA PHE A 95 -8.87 16.86 -13.03
C PHE A 95 -8.55 17.10 -14.50
N TYR A 96 -9.18 16.35 -15.41
CA TYR A 96 -8.98 16.51 -16.84
C TYR A 96 -9.46 17.87 -17.34
N GLN A 97 -10.60 18.38 -16.84
CA GLN A 97 -11.08 19.73 -17.16
C GLN A 97 -10.03 20.77 -16.75
N HIS A 98 -9.58 20.75 -15.50
CA HIS A 98 -8.53 21.67 -15.04
C HIS A 98 -7.23 21.55 -15.81
N LEU A 99 -6.85 20.32 -16.20
CA LEU A 99 -5.65 20.09 -16.98
C LEU A 99 -5.80 20.64 -18.40
N ALA A 100 -6.93 20.40 -19.05
CA ALA A 100 -7.22 20.89 -20.40
C ALA A 100 -7.24 22.42 -20.43
N ASP A 101 -7.89 23.06 -19.45
CA ASP A 101 -7.92 24.53 -19.32
C ASP A 101 -6.53 25.14 -19.11
N SER A 102 -5.57 24.35 -18.60
CA SER A 102 -4.18 24.78 -18.39
C SER A 102 -3.26 24.58 -19.62
N LYS A 103 -3.78 23.97 -20.69
CA LYS A 103 -3.04 23.63 -21.92
C LYS A 103 -3.63 24.36 -23.12
N ASN A 104 -2.88 24.44 -24.21
CA ASN A 104 -3.45 24.96 -25.46
C ASN A 104 -4.38 23.91 -26.08
N ASP A 105 -5.45 24.35 -26.74
CA ASP A 105 -6.43 23.47 -27.39
C ASP A 105 -5.83 22.54 -28.47
N ASN A 106 -4.66 22.90 -29.00
CA ASN A 106 -3.94 22.14 -30.01
C ASN A 106 -2.93 21.13 -29.43
N ASP A 107 -2.70 21.15 -28.11
CA ASP A 107 -1.75 20.26 -27.46
C ASP A 107 -2.40 18.91 -27.14
N ASN A 108 -1.68 17.83 -27.39
CA ASN A 108 -2.13 16.49 -27.00
C ASN A 108 -2.05 16.32 -25.48
N ILE A 109 -3.08 15.72 -24.89
CA ILE A 109 -3.13 15.37 -23.46
C ILE A 109 -3.13 13.85 -23.31
N PHE A 110 -2.13 13.31 -22.63
CA PHE A 110 -2.05 11.89 -22.28
C PHE A 110 -1.65 11.72 -20.82
N LEU A 111 -2.45 10.97 -20.05
CA LEU A 111 -2.17 10.67 -18.65
C LEU A 111 -2.82 9.37 -18.19
N SER A 112 -2.35 8.87 -17.05
CA SER A 112 -3.02 7.82 -16.28
C SER A 112 -3.54 8.42 -14.96
N PRO A 113 -4.82 8.86 -14.91
CA PRO A 113 -5.39 9.41 -13.68
C PRO A 113 -5.39 8.40 -12.52
N LEU A 114 -5.52 7.11 -12.84
CA LEU A 114 -5.44 6.04 -11.87
C LEU A 114 -4.07 5.99 -11.17
N SER A 115 -2.98 6.24 -11.92
CA SER A 115 -1.64 6.32 -11.35
C SER A 115 -1.50 7.49 -10.40
N ILE A 116 -2.05 8.66 -10.77
CA ILE A 116 -2.08 9.87 -9.92
C ILE A 116 -2.83 9.56 -8.61
N SER A 117 -4.06 9.06 -8.69
CA SER A 117 -4.86 8.71 -7.50
C SER A 117 -4.17 7.66 -6.62
N THR A 118 -3.48 6.68 -7.22
CA THR A 118 -2.72 5.67 -6.46
C THR A 118 -1.57 6.31 -5.69
N ALA A 119 -0.80 7.21 -6.31
CA ALA A 119 0.32 7.90 -5.66
C ALA A 119 -0.15 8.75 -4.45
N PHE A 120 -1.26 9.49 -4.62
CA PHE A 120 -1.82 10.29 -3.54
C PHE A 120 -2.53 9.45 -2.47
N ALA A 121 -3.07 8.27 -2.81
CA ALA A 121 -3.56 7.31 -1.82
C ALA A 121 -2.44 6.78 -0.92
N MET A 122 -1.22 6.62 -1.46
CA MET A 122 -0.04 6.29 -0.67
C MET A 122 0.41 7.47 0.21
N THR A 123 0.26 8.71 -0.27
CA THR A 123 0.52 9.91 0.55
C THR A 123 -0.50 10.05 1.69
N LYS A 124 -1.77 9.75 1.42
CA LYS A 124 -2.87 9.77 2.40
C LYS A 124 -2.60 8.86 3.61
N LEU A 125 -1.84 7.77 3.46
CA LEU A 125 -1.48 6.89 4.57
C LEU A 125 -0.74 7.61 5.72
N GLY A 126 0.10 8.59 5.37
CA GLY A 126 0.88 9.38 6.32
C GLY A 126 0.32 10.77 6.59
N ALA A 127 -0.84 11.12 6.02
CA ALA A 127 -1.43 12.45 6.18
C ALA A 127 -2.35 12.52 7.40
N CYS A 128 -2.41 13.69 8.04
CA CYS A 128 -3.28 14.01 9.16
C CYS A 128 -3.98 15.37 8.95
N ASP A 129 -4.97 15.66 9.79
CA ASP A 129 -5.67 16.95 9.88
C ASP A 129 -6.14 17.51 8.53
N ASN A 130 -5.86 18.77 8.26
CA ASN A 130 -6.28 19.48 7.05
C ASN A 130 -5.70 18.86 5.77
N THR A 131 -4.48 18.34 5.81
CA THR A 131 -3.87 17.67 4.66
C THR A 131 -4.65 16.40 4.32
N LEU A 132 -5.00 15.59 5.34
CA LEU A 132 -5.83 14.42 5.14
C LEU A 132 -7.21 14.81 4.60
N LYS A 133 -7.85 15.83 5.16
CA LYS A 133 -9.15 16.33 4.68
C LYS A 133 -9.10 16.71 3.19
N GLN A 134 -8.13 17.51 2.77
CA GLN A 134 -7.96 17.93 1.38
C GLN A 134 -7.74 16.74 0.44
N LEU A 135 -6.90 15.78 0.83
CA LEU A 135 -6.69 14.56 0.04
C LEU A 135 -7.99 13.75 -0.11
N MET A 136 -8.80 13.69 0.92
CA MET A 136 -10.07 12.97 0.88
C MET A 136 -11.08 13.64 -0.07
N GLU A 137 -11.24 14.95 0.01
CA GLU A 137 -12.21 15.72 -0.77
C GLU A 137 -11.81 15.90 -2.25
N VAL A 138 -10.52 16.13 -2.54
CA VAL A 138 -10.03 16.33 -3.91
C VAL A 138 -10.11 15.04 -4.72
N PHE A 139 -9.63 13.93 -4.15
CA PHE A 139 -9.62 12.63 -4.81
C PHE A 139 -10.95 11.86 -4.68
N LYS A 140 -11.97 12.49 -4.08
CA LYS A 140 -13.32 11.92 -3.89
C LYS A 140 -13.34 10.66 -3.04
N PHE A 141 -12.33 10.46 -2.19
CA PHE A 141 -12.28 9.34 -1.24
C PHE A 141 -13.25 9.52 -0.07
N ASP A 142 -13.80 10.71 0.12
CA ASP A 142 -14.90 10.99 1.06
C ASP A 142 -16.24 10.38 0.59
N THR A 143 -16.37 10.07 -0.71
CA THR A 143 -17.59 9.48 -1.30
C THR A 143 -17.70 7.96 -1.16
N ILE A 144 -16.62 7.28 -0.72
CA ILE A 144 -16.59 5.82 -0.57
C ILE A 144 -16.89 5.41 0.88
N SER A 145 -17.27 4.15 1.09
CA SER A 145 -17.53 3.63 2.44
C SER A 145 -16.33 3.81 3.39
N GLU A 146 -16.56 4.15 4.65
CA GLU A 146 -15.49 4.45 5.64
C GLU A 146 -14.43 3.36 5.73
N LYS A 147 -14.86 2.09 5.75
CA LYS A 147 -13.96 0.94 5.77
C LYS A 147 -13.05 0.88 4.54
N THR A 148 -13.54 1.35 3.40
CA THR A 148 -12.76 1.46 2.16
C THR A 148 -11.81 2.66 2.21
N SER A 149 -12.25 3.79 2.78
CA SER A 149 -11.43 4.99 3.00
C SER A 149 -10.23 4.73 3.92
N ASP A 150 -10.42 4.00 5.01
CA ASP A 150 -9.34 3.65 5.95
C ASP A 150 -8.24 2.81 5.26
N GLN A 151 -8.66 1.94 4.34
CA GLN A 151 -7.80 1.00 3.62
C GLN A 151 -7.70 1.33 2.13
N VAL A 152 -7.77 2.62 1.75
CA VAL A 152 -7.84 3.03 0.35
C VAL A 152 -6.64 2.55 -0.46
N HIS A 153 -5.45 2.58 0.15
CA HIS A 153 -4.20 2.08 -0.42
C HIS A 153 -4.28 0.58 -0.78
N PHE A 154 -4.86 -0.24 0.09
CA PHE A 154 -5.06 -1.67 -0.14
C PHE A 154 -6.04 -1.90 -1.30
N PHE A 155 -7.14 -1.15 -1.36
CA PHE A 155 -8.10 -1.29 -2.44
C PHE A 155 -7.58 -0.77 -3.78
N PHE A 156 -6.71 0.25 -3.79
CA PHE A 156 -5.96 0.63 -5.00
C PHE A 156 -5.03 -0.48 -5.47
N ALA A 157 -4.31 -1.14 -4.55
CA ALA A 157 -3.49 -2.30 -4.92
C ALA A 157 -4.34 -3.40 -5.57
N LYS A 158 -5.51 -3.73 -5.00
CA LYS A 158 -6.47 -4.69 -5.59
C LYS A 158 -7.00 -4.25 -6.95
N LEU A 159 -7.32 -2.97 -7.11
CA LEU A 159 -7.78 -2.41 -8.38
C LEU A 159 -6.69 -2.54 -9.45
N ASN A 160 -5.47 -2.11 -9.14
CA ASN A 160 -4.31 -2.19 -10.02
C ASN A 160 -4.01 -3.66 -10.40
N CYS A 161 -4.02 -4.59 -9.46
CA CYS A 161 -3.89 -6.03 -9.74
C CYS A 161 -4.93 -6.52 -10.75
N ARG A 162 -6.20 -6.13 -10.60
CA ARG A 162 -7.27 -6.53 -11.53
C ARG A 162 -7.03 -5.95 -12.93
N LEU A 163 -6.60 -4.71 -13.02
CA LEU A 163 -6.38 -4.01 -14.29
C LEU A 163 -5.13 -4.51 -15.01
N TYR A 164 -3.99 -4.63 -14.32
CA TYR A 164 -2.75 -5.15 -14.91
C TYR A 164 -2.89 -6.59 -15.40
N ARG A 165 -3.60 -7.45 -14.66
CA ARG A 165 -3.89 -8.82 -15.14
C ARG A 165 -4.73 -8.84 -16.42
N LYS A 166 -5.60 -7.85 -16.63
CA LYS A 166 -6.42 -7.74 -17.84
C LYS A 166 -5.68 -7.06 -19.00
N ALA A 167 -4.81 -6.10 -18.70
CA ALA A 167 -4.06 -5.36 -19.72
C ALA A 167 -2.94 -6.18 -20.36
N ASN A 168 -2.36 -7.14 -19.62
CA ASN A 168 -1.30 -8.04 -20.10
C ASN A 168 -1.84 -9.41 -20.57
N LYS A 169 -3.13 -9.47 -20.90
CA LYS A 169 -3.79 -10.69 -21.38
C LYS A 169 -4.01 -10.58 -22.88
#